data_AF-A0A257LX88-F1
#
_entry.id   AF-A0A257LX88-F1
#
_cell.length_a   1.000
_cell.length_b   1.000
_cell.length_c   1.000
_cell.angle_alpha   90.00
_cell.angle_beta   90.00
_cell.angle_gamma   90.00
#
_symmetry.space_group_name_H-M   'P 1'
#
loop_
_entity.id
_entity.type
_entity.pdbx_description
1 polymer ?
#
loop_
_entity_poly.entity_id
_entity_poly.type
_entity_poly.pdbx_seq_one_letter_code
_entity_poly.pdbx_strand_id
1 'polypeptide(L)'
;MNRLIHPFKMPGFLAKVVVACWLVGIAGLFANDAGGGAPGSGANVTLTTTSTTATLSNGVIQAVIEKSTGKVTSYTFNGTQMLDTSGNIYYSMDGGSNYEQPGSCVYSLVTSTTDHIEISCKRTWNASGGFKHVFDIDLHYVLRRGDTGLYAFAILDHPASYPAASVGEWRIVWKLPHGSTDYTFERAYVDAARNWQMPSYYDYQHALPTGIAEIVKLTTGVRSGLYDGKYSYSARYSEIGTWGHASDSAKKGVWFVLGGHDYFNDGPTKQDLTLAGDYLLMHFGRNHYGGSGTSVAAGEAW
;
A
#
# COMPACT_ATOMS: atom_id res chain seq x y z
N MET A 1 38.22 80.45 -45.36
CA MET A 1 37.94 81.45 -44.29
C MET A 1 36.81 80.90 -43.42
N ASN A 2 37.06 80.80 -42.11
CA ASN A 2 36.15 80.31 -41.08
C ASN A 2 34.75 80.92 -41.15
N ARG A 3 33.71 80.13 -40.89
CA ARG A 3 32.64 80.51 -39.93
C ARG A 3 31.82 79.31 -39.48
N LEU A 4 31.57 79.33 -38.17
CA LEU A 4 30.86 78.35 -37.36
C LEU A 4 29.39 78.23 -37.76
N ILE A 5 28.83 77.03 -37.62
CA ILE A 5 27.38 76.78 -37.60
C ILE A 5 27.00 76.35 -36.19
N HIS A 6 26.10 77.10 -35.56
CA HIS A 6 25.50 76.81 -34.26
C HIS A 6 24.49 75.64 -34.34
N PRO A 7 24.35 74.82 -33.28
CA PRO A 7 23.34 73.77 -33.24
C PRO A 7 21.97 74.30 -32.78
N PHE A 8 20.91 73.84 -33.44
CA PHE A 8 19.51 74.07 -33.10
C PHE A 8 19.00 72.94 -32.18
N LYS A 9 18.33 73.29 -31.08
CA LYS A 9 17.75 72.36 -30.10
C LYS A 9 16.40 71.81 -30.59
N MET A 10 16.17 70.50 -30.44
CA MET A 10 14.82 69.90 -30.37
C MET A 10 14.47 69.55 -28.90
N PRO A 11 13.21 69.71 -28.47
CA PRO A 11 12.78 69.31 -27.13
C PRO A 11 12.52 67.80 -27.06
N GLY A 12 13.06 67.15 -26.02
CA GLY A 12 12.84 65.73 -25.72
C GLY A 12 11.48 65.49 -25.06
N PHE A 13 10.71 64.55 -25.63
CA PHE A 13 9.59 63.90 -24.96
C PHE A 13 10.13 62.63 -24.28
N LEU A 14 10.16 62.59 -22.95
CA LEU A 14 10.40 61.36 -22.19
C LEU A 14 9.11 60.54 -22.12
N ALA A 15 9.03 59.45 -22.88
CA ALA A 15 8.07 58.38 -22.62
C ALA A 15 8.67 57.45 -21.55
N LYS A 16 8.10 57.45 -20.34
CA LYS A 16 8.42 56.46 -19.30
C LYS A 16 7.84 55.11 -19.71
N VAL A 17 8.69 54.18 -20.15
CA VAL A 17 8.34 52.76 -20.28
C VAL A 17 8.45 52.14 -18.89
N VAL A 18 7.31 51.79 -18.29
CA VAL A 18 7.26 50.95 -17.10
C VAL A 18 7.36 49.50 -17.58
N VAL A 19 8.52 48.88 -17.41
CA VAL A 19 8.68 47.43 -17.59
C VAL A 19 8.17 46.76 -16.32
N ALA A 20 6.96 46.19 -16.39
CA ALA A 20 6.48 45.30 -15.36
C ALA A 20 7.19 43.95 -15.52
N CYS A 21 8.22 43.71 -14.71
CA CYS A 21 8.80 42.38 -14.53
C CYS A 21 7.78 41.49 -13.79
N TRP A 22 7.03 40.71 -14.56
CA TRP A 22 6.32 39.56 -14.01
C TRP A 22 7.36 38.50 -13.64
N LEU A 23 7.67 38.41 -12.35
CA LEU A 23 8.31 37.22 -11.78
C LEU A 23 7.32 36.06 -11.95
N VAL A 24 7.45 35.32 -13.04
CA VAL A 24 6.90 33.97 -13.13
C VAL A 24 7.67 33.16 -12.11
N GLY A 25 7.07 32.94 -10.95
CA GLY A 25 7.59 31.99 -9.98
C GLY A 25 7.75 30.65 -10.69
N ILE A 26 9.00 30.20 -10.84
CA ILE A 26 9.29 28.83 -11.22
C ILE A 26 8.81 28.00 -10.03
N ALA A 27 7.56 27.56 -10.06
CA ALA A 27 7.15 26.42 -9.26
C ALA A 27 8.06 25.28 -9.76
N GLY A 28 9.03 24.90 -8.94
CA GLY A 28 9.83 23.71 -9.22
C GLY A 28 8.85 22.57 -9.49
N LEU A 29 8.93 21.99 -10.69
CA LEU A 29 8.31 20.71 -10.96
C LEU A 29 9.05 19.70 -10.08
N PHE A 30 8.58 19.50 -8.85
CA PHE A 30 9.01 18.38 -8.03
C PHE A 30 8.38 17.13 -8.63
N ALA A 31 9.05 16.55 -9.63
CA ALA A 31 8.81 15.15 -9.95
C ALA A 31 9.08 14.36 -8.66
N ASN A 32 8.07 13.65 -8.15
CA ASN A 32 8.08 12.79 -6.95
C ASN A 32 7.70 13.43 -5.59
N ASP A 33 7.04 14.59 -5.54
CA ASP A 33 6.22 14.86 -4.35
C ASP A 33 4.92 14.06 -4.49
N ALA A 34 4.78 12.97 -3.73
CA ALA A 34 3.61 12.11 -3.75
C ALA A 34 2.34 12.83 -3.26
N GLY A 35 2.39 14.12 -2.93
CA GLY A 35 1.25 14.93 -2.48
C GLY A 35 1.10 14.94 -0.96
N GLY A 36 2.14 14.60 -0.21
CA GLY A 36 2.20 14.74 1.24
C GLY A 36 3.39 15.60 1.63
N GLY A 37 3.23 16.35 2.71
CA GLY A 37 4.30 17.22 3.20
C GLY A 37 5.54 16.43 3.60
N ALA A 38 6.68 17.11 3.73
CA ALA A 38 7.86 16.53 4.35
C ALA A 38 7.50 15.90 5.71
N PRO A 39 8.12 14.76 6.12
CA PRO A 39 7.84 14.14 7.40
C PRO A 39 7.88 15.17 8.54
N GLY A 40 6.84 15.21 9.35
CA GLY A 40 6.71 16.18 10.43
C GLY A 40 6.19 17.56 9.99
N SER A 41 5.70 17.73 8.75
CA SER A 41 4.99 18.93 8.28
C SER A 41 3.53 18.63 7.89
N GLY A 42 2.67 19.66 7.82
CA GLY A 42 1.25 19.49 7.48
C GLY A 42 0.34 19.44 8.71
N ALA A 43 -0.87 18.89 8.57
CA ALA A 43 -1.84 18.83 9.66
C ALA A 43 -1.43 17.80 10.73
N ASN A 44 -1.78 18.08 11.99
CA ASN A 44 -1.56 17.13 13.07
C ASN A 44 -2.26 15.79 12.76
N VAL A 45 -1.66 14.71 13.24
CA VAL A 45 -2.33 13.41 13.21
C VAL A 45 -3.47 13.43 14.22
N THR A 46 -4.62 12.91 13.79
CA THR A 46 -5.85 12.85 14.57
C THR A 46 -6.32 11.41 14.65
N LEU A 47 -6.96 11.08 15.77
CA LEU A 47 -7.62 9.80 16.02
C LEU A 47 -9.05 10.07 16.47
N THR A 48 -10.01 9.52 15.73
CA THR A 48 -11.43 9.52 16.12
C THR A 48 -11.88 8.07 16.28
N THR A 49 -12.58 7.76 17.37
CA THR A 49 -13.02 6.38 17.64
C THR A 49 -14.53 6.28 17.80
N THR A 50 -15.07 5.16 17.33
CA THR A 50 -16.40 4.66 17.71
C THR A 50 -16.27 3.41 18.58
N SER A 51 -17.38 2.75 18.90
CA SER A 51 -17.35 1.44 19.54
C SER A 51 -16.68 0.37 18.67
N THR A 52 -16.78 0.46 17.35
CA THR A 52 -16.32 -0.58 16.41
C THR A 52 -15.10 -0.16 15.59
N THR A 53 -14.81 1.13 15.46
CA THR A 53 -13.75 1.64 14.57
C THR A 53 -12.81 2.64 15.24
N ALA A 54 -11.60 2.72 14.69
CA ALA A 54 -10.62 3.76 14.94
C ALA A 54 -10.21 4.39 13.61
N THR A 55 -10.31 5.71 13.51
CA THR A 55 -9.99 6.47 12.29
C THR A 55 -8.76 7.31 12.52
N LEU A 56 -7.67 7.01 11.80
CA LEU A 56 -6.45 7.80 11.76
C LEU A 56 -6.50 8.78 10.59
N SER A 57 -6.14 10.04 10.79
CA SER A 57 -6.00 10.99 9.69
C SER A 57 -4.93 12.05 9.94
N ASN A 58 -4.20 12.45 8.89
CA ASN A 58 -3.21 13.53 8.90
C ASN A 58 -3.53 14.63 7.86
N GLY A 59 -4.77 14.68 7.37
CA GLY A 59 -5.21 15.61 6.32
C GLY A 59 -4.92 15.17 4.88
N VAL A 60 -4.01 14.20 4.69
CA VAL A 60 -3.68 13.60 3.38
C VAL A 60 -4.21 12.18 3.29
N ILE A 61 -3.90 11.39 4.31
CA ILE A 61 -4.42 10.04 4.52
C ILE A 61 -5.59 10.08 5.51
N GLN A 62 -6.59 9.25 5.25
CA GLN A 62 -7.54 8.80 6.26
C GLN A 62 -7.70 7.28 6.17
N ALA A 63 -7.39 6.59 7.26
CA ALA A 63 -7.54 5.15 7.40
C ALA A 63 -8.59 4.85 8.47
N VAL A 64 -9.58 4.03 8.16
CA VAL A 64 -10.59 3.53 9.11
C VAL A 64 -10.29 2.07 9.39
N ILE A 65 -10.00 1.75 10.64
CA ILE A 65 -9.65 0.41 11.11
C ILE A 65 -10.80 -0.15 11.94
N GLU A 66 -11.26 -1.36 11.59
CA GLU A 66 -12.22 -2.11 12.40
C GLU A 66 -11.51 -2.77 13.60
N LYS A 67 -11.92 -2.39 14.81
CA LYS A 67 -11.23 -2.74 16.05
C LYS A 67 -11.21 -4.24 16.33
N SER A 68 -12.25 -4.97 15.94
CA SER A 68 -12.40 -6.41 16.24
C SER A 68 -11.63 -7.32 15.29
N THR A 69 -11.20 -6.82 14.13
CA THR A 69 -10.50 -7.62 13.09
C THR A 69 -9.16 -7.03 12.68
N GLY A 70 -8.92 -5.75 13.01
CA GLY A 70 -7.79 -4.97 12.53
C GLY A 70 -7.88 -4.63 11.04
N LYS A 71 -8.96 -4.95 10.33
CA LYS A 71 -9.07 -4.62 8.89
C LYS A 71 -9.11 -3.12 8.67
N VAL A 72 -8.41 -2.63 7.66
CA VAL A 72 -8.61 -1.27 7.16
C VAL A 72 -9.80 -1.29 6.20
N THR A 73 -10.94 -0.78 6.64
CA THR A 73 -12.22 -0.83 5.91
C THR A 73 -12.46 0.38 5.02
N SER A 74 -11.67 1.44 5.19
CA SER A 74 -11.59 2.56 4.27
C SER A 74 -10.18 3.14 4.33
N TYR A 75 -9.59 3.43 3.17
CA TYR A 75 -8.27 4.03 3.08
C TYR A 75 -8.25 5.08 1.97
N THR A 76 -8.31 6.35 2.35
CA THR A 76 -8.34 7.45 1.37
C THR A 76 -7.01 8.18 1.33
N PHE A 77 -6.63 8.59 0.12
CA PHE A 77 -5.52 9.48 -0.14
C PHE A 77 -6.03 10.72 -0.88
N ASN A 78 -5.94 11.89 -0.25
CA ASN A 78 -6.52 13.16 -0.71
C ASN A 78 -7.98 12.99 -1.12
N GLY A 79 -8.77 12.34 -0.25
CA GLY A 79 -10.21 12.11 -0.43
C GLY A 79 -10.59 11.01 -1.43
N THR A 80 -9.66 10.44 -2.18
CA THR A 80 -9.95 9.30 -3.08
C THR A 80 -9.79 8.00 -2.34
N GLN A 81 -10.81 7.14 -2.41
CA GLN A 81 -10.76 5.78 -1.90
C GLN A 81 -9.71 4.95 -2.66
N MET A 82 -8.82 4.30 -1.92
CA MET A 82 -7.68 3.55 -2.46
C MET A 82 -7.80 2.04 -2.21
N LEU A 83 -8.90 1.57 -1.63
CA LEU A 83 -9.25 0.15 -1.49
C LEU A 83 -10.68 -0.14 -1.98
N ASP A 84 -10.96 -1.39 -2.34
CA ASP A 84 -12.34 -1.87 -2.47
C ASP A 84 -12.90 -2.16 -1.06
N THR A 85 -13.94 -1.43 -0.65
CA THR A 85 -14.56 -1.55 0.69
C THR A 85 -15.25 -2.90 0.94
N SER A 86 -15.44 -3.72 -0.09
CA SER A 86 -15.90 -5.10 0.07
C SER A 86 -14.75 -6.09 0.35
N GLY A 87 -13.52 -5.74 -0.02
CA GLY A 87 -12.32 -6.57 0.19
C GLY A 87 -11.45 -6.13 1.36
N ASN A 88 -11.32 -4.82 1.56
CA ASN A 88 -10.52 -4.17 2.60
C ASN A 88 -8.99 -4.37 2.41
N ILE A 89 -8.22 -3.77 3.31
CA ILE A 89 -6.84 -4.21 3.59
C ILE A 89 -6.90 -5.11 4.82
N TYR A 90 -6.35 -6.31 4.72
CA TYR A 90 -6.45 -7.31 5.76
C TYR A 90 -5.20 -8.18 5.86
N TYR A 91 -5.02 -8.79 7.02
CA TYR A 91 -4.04 -9.84 7.23
C TYR A 91 -4.73 -11.22 7.17
N SER A 92 -4.01 -12.23 6.70
CA SER A 92 -4.49 -13.61 6.69
C SER A 92 -3.36 -14.62 6.86
N MET A 93 -3.71 -15.79 7.35
CA MET A 93 -2.85 -16.96 7.48
C MET A 93 -3.35 -18.10 6.59
N ASP A 94 -2.42 -18.80 5.95
CA ASP A 94 -2.60 -20.00 5.13
C ASP A 94 -3.69 -19.91 4.03
N GLY A 95 -3.96 -21.03 3.37
CA GLY A 95 -5.02 -21.21 2.37
C GLY A 95 -5.89 -22.44 2.67
N GLY A 96 -6.89 -22.69 1.83
CA GLY A 96 -7.74 -23.89 1.92
C GLY A 96 -8.46 -24.03 3.27
N SER A 97 -8.44 -25.24 3.85
CA SER A 97 -9.10 -25.52 5.14
C SER A 97 -8.48 -24.76 6.31
N ASN A 98 -7.21 -24.37 6.21
CA ASN A 98 -6.48 -23.68 7.28
C ASN A 98 -6.59 -22.16 7.18
N TYR A 99 -7.14 -21.61 6.09
CA TYR A 99 -7.29 -20.16 5.91
C TYR A 99 -7.98 -19.49 7.11
N GLU A 100 -7.37 -18.43 7.64
CA GLU A 100 -7.89 -17.61 8.73
C GLU A 100 -7.48 -16.14 8.55
N GLN A 101 -8.35 -15.22 8.97
CA GLN A 101 -8.00 -13.81 9.19
C GLN A 101 -8.08 -13.51 10.69
N PRO A 102 -7.24 -12.61 11.23
CA PRO A 102 -7.37 -12.16 12.61
C PRO A 102 -8.78 -11.63 12.91
N GLY A 103 -9.25 -11.91 14.11
CA GLY A 103 -10.59 -11.56 14.59
C GLY A 103 -10.64 -11.64 16.11
N SER A 104 -11.71 -11.14 16.71
CA SER A 104 -11.83 -10.99 18.18
C SER A 104 -10.68 -10.19 18.80
N CYS A 105 -10.18 -9.18 18.09
CA CYS A 105 -9.10 -8.34 18.55
C CYS A 105 -9.56 -7.38 19.66
N VAL A 106 -8.65 -7.12 20.60
CA VAL A 106 -8.75 -6.05 21.60
C VAL A 106 -7.97 -4.85 21.07
N TYR A 107 -8.67 -3.73 20.91
CA TYR A 107 -8.08 -2.47 20.47
C TYR A 107 -7.32 -1.77 21.60
N SER A 108 -6.15 -1.23 21.29
CA SER A 108 -5.35 -0.40 22.19
C SER A 108 -4.82 0.84 21.46
N LEU A 109 -4.74 1.96 22.18
CA LEU A 109 -3.98 3.13 21.76
C LEU A 109 -2.56 3.00 22.33
N VAL A 110 -1.56 2.82 21.47
CA VAL A 110 -0.17 2.60 21.89
C VAL A 110 0.51 3.94 22.15
N THR A 111 0.48 4.83 21.15
CA THR A 111 1.09 6.16 21.24
C THR A 111 0.16 7.20 20.61
N SER A 112 0.10 8.39 21.21
CA SER A 112 -0.70 9.50 20.68
C SER A 112 0.04 10.83 20.87
N THR A 113 0.51 11.38 19.76
CA THR A 113 1.13 12.71 19.70
C THR A 113 0.58 13.46 18.48
N THR A 114 0.89 14.75 18.36
CA THR A 114 0.53 15.53 17.16
C THR A 114 1.25 15.06 15.90
N ASP A 115 2.41 14.41 16.06
CA ASP A 115 3.31 14.08 14.96
C ASP A 115 3.16 12.61 14.52
N HIS A 116 2.74 11.73 15.43
CA HIS A 116 2.39 10.35 15.11
C HIS A 116 1.38 9.77 16.10
N ILE A 117 0.53 8.88 15.60
CA ILE A 117 -0.37 8.05 16.39
C ILE A 117 -0.15 6.59 15.98
N GLU A 118 -0.09 5.71 16.97
CA GLU A 118 -0.03 4.26 16.81
C GLU A 118 -1.21 3.61 17.54
N ILE A 119 -1.91 2.72 16.84
CA ILE A 119 -2.93 1.85 17.43
C ILE A 119 -2.54 0.39 17.23
N SER A 120 -3.05 -0.46 18.13
CA SER A 120 -2.92 -1.91 18.08
C SER A 120 -4.30 -2.57 18.08
N CYS A 121 -4.42 -3.69 17.38
CA CYS A 121 -5.56 -4.61 17.44
C CYS A 121 -5.01 -6.02 17.70
N LYS A 122 -5.07 -6.46 18.97
CA LYS A 122 -4.47 -7.72 19.42
C LYS A 122 -5.50 -8.84 19.58
N ARG A 123 -5.31 -9.95 18.88
CA ARG A 123 -5.96 -11.23 19.16
C ARG A 123 -5.05 -12.10 20.00
N THR A 124 -5.47 -12.44 21.22
CA THR A 124 -4.80 -13.47 22.02
C THR A 124 -5.39 -14.84 21.72
N TRP A 125 -4.53 -15.83 21.45
CA TRP A 125 -4.98 -17.18 21.19
C TRP A 125 -5.54 -17.84 22.46
N ASN A 126 -6.57 -18.66 22.29
CA ASN A 126 -7.06 -19.52 23.35
C ASN A 126 -7.73 -20.77 22.74
N ALA A 127 -7.66 -21.89 23.47
CA ALA A 127 -8.15 -23.18 23.00
C ALA A 127 -9.67 -23.21 22.71
N SER A 128 -10.45 -22.37 23.39
CA SER A 128 -11.91 -22.27 23.19
C SER A 128 -12.33 -21.37 22.02
N GLY A 129 -11.40 -20.59 21.46
CA GLY A 129 -11.70 -19.55 20.46
C GLY A 129 -11.95 -20.08 19.06
N GLY A 130 -11.69 -21.37 18.81
CA GLY A 130 -11.80 -21.99 17.49
C GLY A 130 -10.78 -21.46 16.48
N PHE A 131 -9.72 -20.79 16.93
CA PHE A 131 -8.68 -20.26 16.07
C PHE A 131 -7.83 -21.37 15.49
N LYS A 132 -7.53 -21.26 14.19
CA LYS A 132 -6.75 -22.27 13.45
C LYS A 132 -5.26 -22.16 13.70
N HIS A 133 -4.77 -20.95 13.96
CA HIS A 133 -3.35 -20.71 14.19
C HIS A 133 -3.10 -20.31 15.64
N VAL A 134 -2.15 -21.01 16.26
CA VAL A 134 -1.79 -20.91 17.68
C VAL A 134 -0.77 -19.80 17.88
N PHE A 135 -1.16 -18.57 17.55
CA PHE A 135 -0.36 -17.37 17.78
C PHE A 135 -1.23 -16.26 18.34
N ASP A 136 -0.67 -15.53 19.30
CA ASP A 136 -1.08 -14.15 19.54
C ASP A 136 -0.73 -13.33 18.30
N ILE A 137 -1.67 -12.51 17.84
CA ILE A 137 -1.48 -11.64 16.68
C ILE A 137 -1.80 -10.22 17.11
N ASP A 138 -0.81 -9.34 17.12
CA ASP A 138 -0.98 -7.92 17.38
C ASP A 138 -0.76 -7.12 16.11
N LEU A 139 -1.82 -6.49 15.58
CA LEU A 139 -1.78 -5.70 14.35
C LEU A 139 -1.61 -4.22 14.69
N HIS A 140 -0.53 -3.61 14.20
CA HIS A 140 -0.20 -2.22 14.48
C HIS A 140 -0.35 -1.34 13.25
N TYR A 141 -0.92 -0.16 13.46
CA TYR A 141 -1.07 0.88 12.45
C TYR A 141 -0.52 2.20 12.97
N VAL A 142 0.46 2.76 12.26
CA VAL A 142 1.05 4.06 12.58
C VAL A 142 0.78 5.04 11.45
N LEU A 143 0.25 6.21 11.79
CA LEU A 143 0.16 7.34 10.87
C LEU A 143 0.98 8.50 11.44
N ARG A 144 1.80 9.12 10.57
CA ARG A 144 2.63 10.27 10.92
C ARG A 144 2.16 11.53 10.20
N ARG A 145 2.48 12.69 10.76
CA ARG A 145 2.20 13.99 10.15
C ARG A 145 3.00 14.16 8.86
N GLY A 146 2.31 14.51 7.78
CA GLY A 146 2.89 14.76 6.46
C GLY A 146 2.97 13.52 5.56
N ASP A 147 3.10 12.33 6.15
CA ASP A 147 3.29 11.09 5.41
C ASP A 147 2.11 10.75 4.47
N THR A 148 2.43 10.26 3.27
CA THR A 148 1.46 9.76 2.27
C THR A 148 1.20 8.26 2.38
N GLY A 149 1.55 7.65 3.51
CA GLY A 149 1.46 6.22 3.73
C GLY A 149 1.05 5.90 5.16
N LEU A 150 0.37 4.75 5.29
CA LEU A 150 0.10 4.11 6.57
C LEU A 150 1.17 3.05 6.81
N TYR A 151 1.87 3.13 7.94
CA TYR A 151 2.76 2.03 8.34
C TYR A 151 1.90 0.96 8.99
N ALA A 152 2.10 -0.27 8.54
CA ALA A 152 1.43 -1.44 9.07
C ALA A 152 2.49 -2.51 9.39
N PHE A 153 2.44 -3.05 10.60
CA PHE A 153 3.27 -4.17 11.01
C PHE A 153 2.47 -5.05 11.96
N ALA A 154 2.96 -6.26 12.20
CA ALA A 154 2.34 -7.16 13.15
C ALA A 154 3.39 -7.83 14.02
N ILE A 155 3.02 -8.10 15.27
CA ILE A 155 3.80 -8.90 16.20
C ILE A 155 3.05 -10.22 16.37
N LEU A 156 3.73 -11.32 16.05
CA LEU A 156 3.24 -12.66 16.34
C LEU A 156 4.03 -13.16 17.54
N ASP A 157 3.33 -13.69 18.53
CA ASP A 157 3.93 -14.21 19.77
C ASP A 157 3.35 -15.61 20.04
N HIS A 158 4.23 -16.51 20.48
CA HIS A 158 3.87 -17.86 20.90
C HIS A 158 4.42 -18.09 22.31
N PRO A 159 3.62 -17.85 23.37
CA PRO A 159 4.01 -18.19 24.74
C PRO A 159 4.32 -19.68 24.90
N ALA A 160 5.31 -20.02 25.74
CA ALA A 160 5.68 -21.41 26.03
C ALA A 160 4.53 -22.29 26.57
N SER A 161 3.45 -21.68 27.08
CA SER A 161 2.25 -22.40 27.51
C SER A 161 1.38 -22.90 26.34
N TYR A 162 1.66 -22.48 25.10
CA TYR A 162 0.85 -22.82 23.94
C TYR A 162 1.25 -24.19 23.36
N PRO A 163 0.28 -24.92 22.77
CA PRO A 163 0.58 -26.09 21.94
C PRO A 163 1.43 -25.73 20.74
N ALA A 164 2.10 -26.72 20.13
CA ALA A 164 2.89 -26.50 18.93
C ALA A 164 2.10 -25.77 17.84
N ALA A 165 2.76 -24.81 17.17
CA ALA A 165 2.17 -23.96 16.16
C ALA A 165 2.89 -24.09 14.82
N SER A 166 2.16 -23.89 13.74
CA SER A 166 2.73 -23.79 12.40
C SER A 166 1.89 -22.84 11.54
N VAL A 167 2.57 -22.08 10.69
CA VAL A 167 1.95 -21.23 9.67
C VAL A 167 2.82 -21.26 8.42
N GLY A 168 2.21 -21.61 7.29
CA GLY A 168 2.88 -21.66 6.00
C GLY A 168 2.89 -20.30 5.31
N GLU A 169 1.76 -19.61 5.34
CA GLU A 169 1.59 -18.28 4.79
C GLU A 169 1.14 -17.30 5.86
N TRP A 170 1.85 -16.19 6.02
CA TRP A 170 1.38 -15.02 6.78
C TRP A 170 1.48 -13.82 5.86
N ARG A 171 0.39 -13.11 5.61
CA ARG A 171 0.37 -12.07 4.57
C ARG A 171 -0.55 -10.92 4.90
N ILE A 172 -0.19 -9.73 4.40
CA ILE A 172 -1.08 -8.59 4.25
C ILE A 172 -1.53 -8.50 2.79
N VAL A 173 -2.82 -8.24 2.60
CA VAL A 173 -3.47 -8.14 1.30
C VAL A 173 -4.22 -6.82 1.25
N TRP A 174 -4.04 -6.09 0.16
CA TRP A 174 -4.75 -4.86 -0.15
C TRP A 174 -5.57 -5.07 -1.42
N LYS A 175 -6.90 -5.18 -1.27
CA LYS A 175 -7.81 -5.23 -2.41
C LYS A 175 -8.04 -3.83 -2.98
N LEU A 176 -7.72 -3.64 -4.25
CA LEU A 176 -7.76 -2.36 -4.93
C LEU A 176 -9.18 -2.03 -5.45
N PRO A 177 -9.55 -0.75 -5.51
CA PRO A 177 -10.86 -0.32 -5.95
C PRO A 177 -11.02 -0.55 -7.45
N HIS A 178 -12.23 -0.92 -7.84
CA HIS A 178 -12.58 -1.16 -9.23
C HIS A 178 -14.02 -0.73 -9.52
N GLY A 179 -14.28 -0.36 -10.77
CA GLY A 179 -15.64 -0.20 -11.29
C GLY A 179 -16.22 -1.53 -11.74
N SER A 180 -17.36 -1.48 -12.42
CA SER A 180 -17.98 -2.66 -13.05
C SER A 180 -17.16 -3.23 -14.21
N THR A 181 -16.21 -2.44 -14.74
CA THR A 181 -15.48 -2.75 -15.97
C THR A 181 -13.98 -2.67 -15.76
N ASP A 182 -13.50 -1.58 -15.16
CA ASP A 182 -12.07 -1.29 -15.07
C ASP A 182 -11.55 -1.25 -13.63
N TYR A 183 -10.26 -1.54 -13.48
CA TYR A 183 -9.53 -1.27 -12.26
C TYR A 183 -9.20 0.21 -12.16
N THR A 184 -9.25 0.76 -10.94
CA THR A 184 -8.85 2.17 -10.71
C THR A 184 -7.36 2.38 -10.93
N PHE A 185 -6.55 1.34 -10.68
CA PHE A 185 -5.10 1.34 -10.88
C PHE A 185 -4.72 0.27 -11.91
N GLU A 186 -4.82 0.66 -13.17
CA GLU A 186 -4.80 -0.23 -14.33
C GLU A 186 -3.40 -0.72 -14.74
N ARG A 187 -2.34 -0.27 -14.07
CA ARG A 187 -0.96 -0.63 -14.42
C ARG A 187 -0.26 -1.34 -13.27
N ALA A 188 0.38 -2.46 -13.56
CA ALA A 188 1.25 -3.16 -12.62
C ALA A 188 2.68 -2.60 -12.69
N TYR A 189 3.32 -2.53 -11.53
CA TYR A 189 4.74 -2.19 -11.37
C TYR A 189 5.38 -3.14 -10.37
N VAL A 190 6.08 -4.15 -10.87
CA VAL A 190 6.86 -5.11 -10.06
C VAL A 190 8.35 -5.03 -10.42
N ASP A 191 8.66 -5.13 -11.71
CA ASP A 191 10.02 -4.99 -12.25
C ASP A 191 9.97 -4.63 -13.75
N ALA A 192 11.11 -4.64 -14.43
CA ALA A 192 11.20 -4.29 -15.85
C ALA A 192 10.38 -5.21 -16.77
N ALA A 193 10.17 -6.48 -16.41
CA ALA A 193 9.35 -7.41 -17.18
C ALA A 193 7.84 -7.27 -16.85
N ARG A 194 7.54 -6.71 -15.68
CA ARG A 194 6.19 -6.58 -15.09
C ARG A 194 5.87 -5.13 -14.78
N ASN A 195 6.06 -4.28 -15.79
CA ASN A 195 5.65 -2.89 -15.83
C ASN A 195 4.78 -2.65 -17.07
N TRP A 196 3.47 -2.91 -16.95
CA TRP A 196 2.54 -2.88 -18.07
C TRP A 196 1.08 -2.74 -17.62
N GLN A 197 0.18 -2.50 -18.57
CA GLN A 197 -1.25 -2.39 -18.32
C GLN A 197 -1.87 -3.76 -18.02
N MET A 198 -2.48 -3.88 -16.83
CA MET A 198 -3.19 -5.07 -16.37
C MET A 198 -4.45 -5.34 -17.23
N PRO A 199 -4.90 -6.60 -17.34
CA PRO A 199 -6.25 -6.88 -17.80
C PRO A 199 -7.26 -6.12 -16.93
N SER A 200 -8.35 -5.66 -17.53
CA SER A 200 -9.42 -4.98 -16.79
C SER A 200 -10.21 -5.97 -15.92
N TYR A 201 -11.04 -5.46 -15.01
CA TYR A 201 -11.95 -6.30 -14.24
C TYR A 201 -12.87 -7.10 -15.17
N TYR A 202 -13.39 -6.47 -16.24
CA TYR A 202 -14.18 -7.12 -17.27
C TYR A 202 -13.43 -8.28 -17.93
N ASP A 203 -12.15 -8.10 -18.26
CA ASP A 203 -11.35 -9.15 -18.91
C ASP A 203 -11.21 -10.39 -18.03
N TYR A 204 -10.99 -10.20 -16.72
CA TYR A 204 -10.95 -11.32 -15.77
C TYR A 204 -12.30 -12.03 -15.64
N GLN A 205 -13.42 -11.30 -15.66
CA GLN A 205 -14.76 -11.91 -15.62
C GLN A 205 -15.12 -12.74 -16.87
N HIS A 206 -14.46 -12.47 -18.00
CA HIS A 206 -14.71 -13.16 -19.29
C HIS A 206 -13.56 -14.10 -19.70
N ALA A 207 -12.55 -14.25 -18.84
CA ALA A 207 -11.45 -15.16 -19.07
C ALA A 207 -11.91 -16.63 -19.00
N LEU A 208 -11.22 -17.50 -19.72
CA LEU A 208 -11.48 -18.93 -19.67
C LEU A 208 -10.68 -19.57 -18.54
N PRO A 209 -11.27 -20.47 -17.74
CA PRO A 209 -10.53 -21.23 -16.75
C PRO A 209 -9.51 -22.15 -17.44
N THR A 210 -8.50 -22.55 -16.69
CA THR A 210 -7.55 -23.59 -17.11
C THR A 210 -7.61 -24.79 -16.17
N GLY A 211 -6.81 -25.83 -16.43
CA GLY A 211 -6.65 -26.95 -15.50
C GLY A 211 -5.93 -26.57 -14.20
N ILE A 212 -5.37 -25.35 -14.10
CA ILE A 212 -4.71 -24.82 -12.91
C ILE A 212 -5.61 -23.73 -12.35
N ALA A 213 -6.08 -23.90 -11.12
CA ALA A 213 -7.13 -23.06 -10.53
C ALA A 213 -6.77 -21.56 -10.49
N GLU A 214 -5.50 -21.23 -10.33
CA GLU A 214 -5.02 -19.85 -10.24
C GLU A 214 -4.58 -19.24 -11.57
N ILE A 215 -4.75 -19.95 -12.69
CA ILE A 215 -4.38 -19.47 -14.03
C ILE A 215 -5.63 -19.42 -14.91
N VAL A 216 -5.83 -18.28 -15.55
CA VAL A 216 -6.88 -18.05 -16.54
C VAL A 216 -6.27 -17.74 -17.90
N LYS A 217 -7.03 -18.00 -18.97
CA LYS A 217 -6.71 -17.53 -20.33
C LYS A 217 -7.57 -16.32 -20.65
N LEU A 218 -6.93 -15.19 -20.89
CA LEU A 218 -7.61 -13.96 -21.27
C LEU A 218 -8.11 -14.07 -22.72
N THR A 219 -9.38 -13.75 -22.93
CA THR A 219 -10.05 -13.79 -24.25
C THR A 219 -10.32 -12.40 -24.79
N THR A 220 -10.27 -11.37 -23.94
CA THR A 220 -10.52 -9.97 -24.27
C THR A 220 -9.39 -9.08 -23.73
N GLY A 221 -9.45 -7.79 -24.07
CA GLY A 221 -8.57 -6.77 -23.51
C GLY A 221 -7.15 -6.75 -24.05
N VAL A 222 -6.33 -5.91 -23.43
CA VAL A 222 -4.94 -5.60 -23.86
C VAL A 222 -3.98 -6.79 -23.79
N ARG A 223 -4.40 -7.89 -23.16
CA ARG A 223 -3.65 -9.14 -23.02
C ARG A 223 -4.41 -10.35 -23.55
N SER A 224 -5.41 -10.15 -24.42
CA SER A 224 -6.15 -11.25 -25.05
C SER A 224 -5.20 -12.27 -25.72
N GLY A 225 -5.50 -13.55 -25.52
CA GLY A 225 -4.70 -14.67 -26.00
C GLY A 225 -3.61 -15.13 -25.02
N LEU A 226 -3.29 -14.34 -24.00
CA LEU A 226 -2.30 -14.68 -22.98
C LEU A 226 -2.93 -15.39 -21.78
N TYR A 227 -2.08 -16.07 -21.01
CA TYR A 227 -2.44 -16.61 -19.70
C TYR A 227 -2.01 -15.65 -18.60
N ASP A 228 -2.83 -15.56 -17.55
CA ASP A 228 -2.55 -14.74 -16.38
C ASP A 228 -2.83 -15.50 -15.09
N GLY A 229 -2.05 -15.25 -14.06
CA GLY A 229 -2.20 -15.88 -12.76
C GLY A 229 -1.25 -15.27 -11.73
N LYS A 230 -1.61 -15.35 -10.44
CA LYS A 230 -0.88 -14.70 -9.34
C LYS A 230 0.62 -15.04 -9.33
N TYR A 231 0.98 -16.27 -9.69
CA TYR A 231 2.37 -16.73 -9.69
C TYR A 231 3.25 -16.06 -10.76
N SER A 232 2.66 -15.44 -11.80
CA SER A 232 3.40 -14.65 -12.81
C SER A 232 4.02 -13.38 -12.21
N TYR A 233 3.47 -12.91 -11.10
CA TYR A 233 3.93 -11.70 -10.41
C TYR A 233 4.91 -11.99 -9.28
N SER A 234 5.28 -13.26 -9.05
CA SER A 234 6.21 -13.58 -7.99
C SER A 234 7.58 -12.95 -8.21
N ALA A 235 8.14 -12.40 -7.16
CA ALA A 235 9.43 -11.73 -7.21
C ALA A 235 10.17 -11.87 -5.88
N ARG A 236 11.50 -11.73 -5.94
CA ARG A 236 12.34 -11.68 -4.75
C ARG A 236 12.26 -10.28 -4.17
N TYR A 237 11.67 -10.16 -2.98
CA TYR A 237 11.43 -8.87 -2.35
C TYR A 237 12.72 -8.05 -2.10
N SER A 238 13.85 -8.73 -1.95
CA SER A 238 15.20 -8.15 -1.83
C SER A 238 15.70 -7.47 -3.11
N GLU A 239 15.16 -7.82 -4.28
CA GLU A 239 15.64 -7.37 -5.58
C GLU A 239 14.75 -6.30 -6.23
N ILE A 240 13.49 -6.16 -5.78
CA ILE A 240 12.50 -5.24 -6.40
C ILE A 240 12.28 -3.94 -5.60
N GLY A 241 12.63 -3.92 -4.31
CA GLY A 241 12.40 -2.78 -3.42
C GLY A 241 10.92 -2.56 -3.10
N THR A 242 10.18 -1.90 -4.00
CA THR A 242 8.75 -1.61 -3.86
C THR A 242 7.98 -2.12 -5.09
N TRP A 243 6.73 -2.49 -4.89
CA TRP A 243 5.83 -2.92 -5.97
C TRP A 243 4.43 -2.43 -5.71
N GLY A 244 3.63 -2.35 -6.77
CA GLY A 244 2.36 -1.67 -6.68
C GLY A 244 1.58 -1.60 -7.98
N HIS A 245 0.53 -0.81 -7.93
CA HIS A 245 -0.23 -0.38 -9.09
C HIS A 245 -0.26 1.14 -9.20
N ALA A 246 -0.39 1.65 -10.42
CA ALA A 246 -0.64 3.07 -10.66
C ALA A 246 -1.68 3.28 -11.76
N SER A 247 -2.16 4.52 -11.85
CA SER A 247 -3.13 4.94 -12.86
C SER A 247 -2.67 6.18 -13.61
N ASP A 248 -2.72 6.09 -14.93
CA ASP A 248 -2.55 7.25 -15.81
C ASP A 248 -3.80 8.13 -15.81
N SER A 249 -4.97 7.59 -15.44
CA SER A 249 -6.23 8.34 -15.41
C SER A 249 -6.47 8.99 -14.04
N ALA A 250 -6.37 8.22 -12.95
CA ALA A 250 -6.55 8.72 -11.59
C ALA A 250 -5.35 9.52 -11.08
N LYS A 251 -4.20 9.47 -11.78
CA LYS A 251 -2.93 10.13 -11.42
C LYS A 251 -2.50 9.81 -9.98
N LYS A 252 -2.70 8.56 -9.58
CA LYS A 252 -2.44 8.03 -8.24
C LYS A 252 -1.85 6.63 -8.33
N GLY A 253 -1.13 6.22 -7.29
CA GLY A 253 -0.58 4.87 -7.17
C GLY A 253 -0.66 4.35 -5.75
N VAL A 254 -0.52 3.03 -5.63
CA VAL A 254 -0.57 2.24 -4.40
C VAL A 254 0.62 1.31 -4.40
N TRP A 255 1.39 1.33 -3.31
CA TRP A 255 2.67 0.65 -3.24
C TRP A 255 2.84 -0.02 -1.88
N PHE A 256 3.43 -1.22 -1.87
CA PHE A 256 4.06 -1.72 -0.67
C PHE A 256 5.53 -1.31 -0.67
N VAL A 257 5.93 -0.63 0.40
CA VAL A 257 7.31 -0.21 0.65
C VAL A 257 7.78 -0.97 1.89
N LEU A 258 8.87 -1.70 1.75
CA LEU A 258 9.43 -2.49 2.84
C LEU A 258 10.30 -1.62 3.75
N GLY A 259 10.13 -1.79 5.06
CA GLY A 259 11.04 -1.21 6.07
C GLY A 259 12.32 -2.03 6.25
N GLY A 260 12.31 -3.30 5.85
CA GLY A 260 13.42 -4.25 5.96
C GLY A 260 13.05 -5.61 5.35
N HIS A 261 13.93 -6.60 5.55
CA HIS A 261 13.74 -7.98 5.03
C HIS A 261 14.05 -9.07 6.07
N ASP A 262 14.36 -8.70 7.30
CA ASP A 262 14.79 -9.56 8.40
C ASP A 262 13.66 -10.43 8.97
N TYR A 263 12.40 -10.02 8.76
CA TYR A 263 11.19 -10.73 9.19
C TYR A 263 10.64 -11.74 8.18
N PHE A 264 11.36 -11.98 7.07
CA PHE A 264 10.96 -13.00 6.09
C PHE A 264 11.71 -14.32 6.30
N ASN A 265 11.02 -15.45 6.10
CA ASN A 265 11.65 -16.77 6.10
C ASN A 265 12.44 -17.04 4.79
N ASP A 266 13.32 -18.04 4.82
CA ASP A 266 14.09 -18.58 3.68
C ASP A 266 15.09 -17.63 2.99
N GLY A 267 15.41 -16.50 3.61
CA GLY A 267 16.51 -15.63 3.18
C GLY A 267 16.26 -14.84 1.88
N PRO A 268 17.31 -14.20 1.32
CA PRO A 268 17.14 -13.14 0.32
C PRO A 268 16.80 -13.64 -1.08
N THR A 269 17.04 -14.92 -1.41
CA THR A 269 16.72 -15.47 -2.74
C THR A 269 15.29 -15.96 -2.87
N LYS A 270 14.52 -15.91 -1.78
CA LYS A 270 13.15 -16.38 -1.74
C LYS A 270 12.21 -15.41 -2.49
N GLN A 271 11.54 -15.93 -3.50
CA GLN A 271 10.45 -15.23 -4.19
C GLN A 271 9.07 -15.57 -3.60
N ASP A 272 8.14 -14.62 -3.70
CA ASP A 272 6.73 -14.83 -3.43
C ASP A 272 5.86 -13.79 -4.16
N LEU A 273 4.55 -13.93 -4.06
CA LEU A 273 3.52 -13.16 -4.73
C LEU A 273 3.63 -11.67 -4.39
N THR A 274 3.51 -10.81 -5.41
CA THR A 274 3.45 -9.35 -5.25
C THR A 274 2.09 -8.80 -5.61
N LEU A 275 1.54 -9.20 -6.76
CA LEU A 275 0.26 -8.76 -7.31
C LEU A 275 -0.61 -9.96 -7.72
N ALA A 276 -1.92 -9.77 -7.81
CA ALA A 276 -2.85 -10.70 -8.44
C ALA A 276 -4.14 -9.98 -8.87
N GLY A 277 -4.32 -9.67 -10.15
CA GLY A 277 -5.51 -8.92 -10.59
C GLY A 277 -5.63 -7.57 -9.87
N ASP A 278 -6.68 -7.40 -9.06
CA ASP A 278 -6.93 -6.25 -8.17
C ASP A 278 -6.33 -6.37 -6.77
N TYR A 279 -5.43 -7.33 -6.52
CA TYR A 279 -4.78 -7.47 -5.22
C TYR A 279 -3.32 -7.03 -5.28
N LEU A 280 -2.92 -6.25 -4.28
CA LEU A 280 -1.54 -6.00 -3.90
C LEU A 280 -1.24 -6.82 -2.64
N LEU A 281 -0.18 -7.63 -2.65
CA LEU A 281 0.12 -8.62 -1.62
C LEU A 281 1.56 -8.48 -1.11
N MET A 282 1.75 -8.80 0.16
CA MET A 282 3.05 -9.04 0.77
C MET A 282 2.95 -10.26 1.69
N HIS A 283 3.76 -11.28 1.42
CA HIS A 283 3.83 -12.49 2.23
C HIS A 283 5.07 -12.42 3.14
N PHE A 284 4.83 -12.41 4.45
CA PHE A 284 5.85 -12.47 5.50
C PHE A 284 6.33 -13.93 5.70
N GLY A 285 5.38 -14.83 5.97
CA GLY A 285 5.58 -16.28 5.94
C GLY A 285 5.31 -16.81 4.54
N ARG A 286 6.26 -17.56 3.96
CA ARG A 286 6.34 -17.85 2.52
C ARG A 286 6.64 -19.33 2.25
N ASN A 287 5.62 -20.19 2.28
CA ASN A 287 5.77 -21.61 1.94
C ASN A 287 5.68 -21.93 0.43
N HIS A 288 5.37 -20.96 -0.43
CA HIS A 288 5.35 -21.15 -1.89
C HIS A 288 6.71 -21.61 -2.42
N TYR A 289 6.74 -22.35 -3.54
CA TYR A 289 7.99 -22.79 -4.18
C TYR A 289 8.90 -23.66 -3.28
N GLY A 290 8.29 -24.51 -2.44
CA GLY A 290 9.03 -25.38 -1.51
C GLY A 290 9.63 -24.64 -0.32
N GLY A 291 9.03 -23.51 0.09
CA GLY A 291 9.49 -22.75 1.24
C GLY A 291 9.20 -23.41 2.57
N SER A 292 10.01 -23.07 3.57
CA SER A 292 9.69 -23.42 4.94
C SER A 292 8.47 -22.64 5.42
N GLY A 293 7.60 -23.30 6.19
CA GLY A 293 6.68 -22.59 7.06
C GLY A 293 7.40 -22.13 8.33
N THR A 294 6.78 -21.24 9.10
CA THR A 294 7.19 -21.01 10.49
C THR A 294 6.61 -22.12 11.34
N SER A 295 7.40 -22.70 12.25
CA SER A 295 6.93 -23.74 13.18
C SER A 295 7.58 -23.53 14.55
N VAL A 296 6.78 -23.65 15.60
CA VAL A 296 7.18 -23.42 16.99
C VAL A 296 6.76 -24.65 17.80
N ALA A 297 7.66 -25.20 18.60
CA ALA A 297 7.38 -26.40 19.38
C ALA A 297 6.45 -26.09 20.57
N ALA A 298 5.73 -27.12 21.04
CA ALA A 298 5.02 -26.99 22.32
C ALA A 298 6.04 -26.76 23.44
N GLY A 299 5.78 -25.80 24.34
CA GLY A 299 6.74 -25.44 25.38
C GLY A 299 7.77 -24.38 24.97
N GLU A 300 7.81 -23.98 23.70
CA GLU A 300 8.74 -22.97 23.18
C GLU A 300 8.12 -21.58 23.22
N ALA A 301 8.89 -20.60 23.70
CA ALA A 301 8.55 -19.18 23.55
C ALA A 301 9.20 -18.65 22.27
N TRP A 302 8.42 -18.02 21.39
CA TRP A 302 8.88 -17.46 20.12
C TRP A 302 8.22 -16.10 19.86
#